data_AF-A0A9N8KHJ3-F1
#
_entry.id   AF-A0A9N8KHJ3-F1
#
_cell.length_a   1.000
_cell.length_b   1.000
_cell.length_c   1.000
_cell.angle_alpha   90.00
_cell.angle_beta   90.00
_cell.angle_gamma   90.00
#
_symmetry.space_group_name_H-M   'P 1'
#
loop_
_entity.id
_entity.type
_entity.pdbx_description
1 polymer ?
#
loop_
_entity_poly.entity_id
_entity_poly.type
_entity_poly.pdbx_seq_one_letter_code
_entity_poly.pdbx_strand_id
1 'polypeptide(L)'
;MLQQLFKHLRLVGLLTAAVAGFLVALLAVHQLVLPVVGWIFPSLESTFFDLAVYGGYPQRSYVSHNLTSPDLQQVRWDDKCDNGFIFISPQGKSVEHPGPMILDARGNLVWQTDQYGQAMNLKVQEYKGEKYLTFWAGLRGSSYGYGNYYMLDSSYQERYQVSAVGEGLKGDLHEFTLTKDGTALITIYNASQTDMTAMRRPVDGWVNNNLFQEIDVETGKLLFQWDALDHFSIMDSFYTHPLAGYKESIPFDWFHINSVEKDDHGDYLISSRHLHSLIKVNGTTGDVVWTLGGKQNNFKDISAGEATSFSWQHDGRWLDQDQGTLTLFDNSDAGPLHLDAAYSTARMIQINTTDNTAKLLHKYVSDRYTRAASQGSVQVLPLTNTVFVGWGHSPVFSEFDIDGTLICEAHYGAQYISHYGRVTSYRSLKADWVGAPAEASKAKIQAGRLYASWSGATEVATWTLQSADSWKDAEFTDVDVVDKVAFETSFLLPDGSPETRYRVLASDAEGNALGVSEIATEDTTTTAKSVWSVLLPLGGCFGVIVGFWALRRFRKGERVLPKWKKGTSSYSHKYSRL
;
A
#
# COMPACT_ATOMS: atom_id res chain seq x y z
N MET A 1 -13.45 -41.15 39.98
CA MET A 1 -13.56 -39.71 39.67
C MET A 1 -12.21 -38.98 39.72
N LEU A 2 -11.56 -38.84 40.88
CA LEU A 2 -10.29 -38.07 41.01
C LEU A 2 -9.15 -38.59 40.10
N GLN A 3 -8.98 -39.92 39.99
CA GLN A 3 -7.95 -40.51 39.12
C GLN A 3 -8.20 -40.30 37.62
N GLN A 4 -9.47 -40.22 37.19
CA GLN A 4 -9.81 -39.88 35.81
C GLN A 4 -9.55 -38.40 35.53
N LEU A 5 -9.85 -37.51 36.49
CA LEU A 5 -9.53 -36.08 36.40
C LEU A 5 -8.01 -35.85 36.27
N PHE A 6 -7.18 -36.54 37.08
CA PHE A 6 -5.72 -36.46 36.96
C PHE A 6 -5.18 -37.02 35.64
N LYS A 7 -5.82 -38.05 35.07
CA LYS A 7 -5.47 -38.56 33.74
C LYS A 7 -5.81 -37.54 32.64
N HIS A 8 -6.97 -36.89 32.71
CA HIS A 8 -7.36 -35.84 31.77
C HIS A 8 -6.46 -34.60 31.89
N LEU A 9 -6.16 -34.12 33.10
CA LEU A 9 -5.23 -33.01 33.31
C LEU A 9 -3.82 -33.30 32.78
N ARG A 10 -3.32 -34.54 32.95
CA ARG A 10 -2.04 -34.96 32.37
C ARG A 10 -2.08 -35.02 30.85
N LEU A 11 -3.18 -35.50 30.26
CA LEU A 11 -3.35 -35.55 28.82
C LEU A 11 -3.41 -34.14 28.21
N VAL A 12 -4.17 -33.23 28.84
CA VAL A 12 -4.21 -31.81 28.45
C VAL A 12 -2.82 -31.19 28.57
N GLY A 13 -2.10 -31.42 29.66
CA GLY A 13 -0.72 -30.91 29.83
C GLY A 13 0.28 -31.46 28.80
N LEU A 14 0.13 -32.71 28.37
CA LEU A 14 0.95 -33.28 27.30
C LEU A 14 0.60 -32.73 25.92
N LEU A 15 -0.69 -32.52 25.65
CA LEU A 15 -1.18 -31.90 24.41
C LEU A 15 -0.70 -30.45 24.30
N THR A 16 -0.82 -29.66 25.37
CA THR A 16 -0.33 -28.27 25.37
C THR A 16 1.18 -28.21 25.19
N ALA A 17 1.95 -29.07 25.85
CA ALA A 17 3.39 -29.15 25.66
C ALA A 17 3.78 -29.59 24.24
N ALA A 18 3.05 -30.53 23.63
CA ALA A 18 3.29 -30.97 22.26
C ALA A 18 2.98 -29.87 21.24
N VAL A 19 1.87 -29.15 21.42
CA VAL A 19 1.50 -27.99 20.57
C VAL A 19 2.55 -26.89 20.72
N ALA A 20 2.96 -26.56 21.95
CA ALA A 20 4.01 -25.57 22.20
C ALA A 20 5.33 -25.99 21.54
N GLY A 21 5.77 -27.24 21.70
CA GLY A 21 6.99 -27.74 21.06
C GLY A 21 6.93 -27.69 19.53
N PHE A 22 5.78 -28.02 18.94
CA PHE A 22 5.55 -27.90 17.50
C PHE A 22 5.62 -26.45 17.02
N LEU A 23 4.98 -25.52 17.74
CA LEU A 23 5.03 -24.09 17.42
C LEU A 23 6.46 -23.53 17.51
N VAL A 24 7.24 -23.92 18.53
CA VAL A 24 8.64 -23.49 18.64
C VAL A 24 9.49 -24.08 17.51
N ALA A 25 9.24 -25.32 17.08
CA ALA A 25 9.94 -25.90 15.93
C ALA A 25 9.60 -25.19 14.62
N LEU A 26 8.33 -24.84 14.40
CA LEU A 26 7.94 -24.00 13.26
C LEU A 26 8.62 -22.63 13.30
N LEU A 27 8.66 -22.00 14.47
CA LEU A 27 9.37 -20.75 14.67
C LEU A 27 10.87 -20.90 14.37
N ALA A 28 11.50 -21.98 14.80
CA ALA A 28 12.91 -22.25 14.54
C ALA A 28 13.19 -22.46 13.04
N VAL A 29 12.34 -23.22 12.35
CA VAL A 29 12.43 -23.36 10.88
C VAL A 29 12.29 -22.00 10.20
N HIS A 30 11.31 -21.21 10.60
CA HIS A 30 11.06 -19.89 10.03
C HIS A 30 12.20 -18.90 10.29
N GLN A 31 12.76 -18.88 11.49
CA GLN A 31 13.75 -17.87 11.91
C GLN A 31 15.19 -18.27 11.57
N LEU A 32 15.49 -19.57 11.44
CA LEU A 32 16.86 -20.06 11.27
C LEU A 32 17.07 -20.80 9.94
N VAL A 33 16.08 -21.59 9.49
CA VAL A 33 16.26 -22.45 8.32
C VAL A 33 15.89 -21.72 7.03
N LEU A 34 14.70 -21.12 6.96
CA LEU A 34 14.23 -20.45 5.72
C LEU A 34 15.17 -19.32 5.25
N PRO A 35 15.70 -18.45 6.13
CA PRO A 35 16.65 -17.42 5.69
C PRO A 35 17.94 -18.01 5.11
N VAL A 36 18.43 -19.11 5.68
CA VAL A 36 19.62 -19.82 5.16
C VAL A 36 19.31 -20.47 3.81
N VAL A 37 18.11 -21.02 3.65
CA VAL A 37 17.67 -21.59 2.35
C VAL A 37 17.57 -20.49 1.29
N GLY A 38 17.00 -19.32 1.61
CA GLY A 38 16.92 -18.18 0.69
C GLY A 38 18.31 -17.69 0.28
N TRP A 39 19.22 -17.59 1.25
CA TRP A 39 20.61 -17.25 1.01
C TRP A 39 21.35 -18.26 0.11
N ILE A 40 21.13 -19.56 0.30
CA ILE A 40 21.73 -20.61 -0.55
C ILE A 40 21.09 -20.65 -1.94
N PHE A 41 19.79 -20.37 -2.03
CA PHE A 41 19.01 -20.41 -3.27
C PHE A 41 18.31 -19.06 -3.52
N PRO A 42 19.03 -18.04 -4.01
CA PRO A 42 18.48 -16.70 -4.21
C PRO A 42 17.25 -16.65 -5.12
N SER A 43 17.11 -17.62 -6.03
CA SER A 43 15.91 -17.77 -6.88
C SER A 43 14.62 -18.00 -6.10
N LEU A 44 14.70 -18.42 -4.83
CA LEU A 44 13.54 -18.61 -3.94
C LEU A 44 13.14 -17.35 -3.19
N GLU A 45 13.93 -16.27 -3.21
CA GLU A 45 13.67 -15.06 -2.40
C GLU A 45 12.31 -14.45 -2.73
N SER A 46 12.00 -14.24 -4.00
CA SER A 46 10.68 -13.72 -4.42
C SER A 46 9.53 -14.68 -4.10
N THR A 47 9.80 -15.98 -3.95
CA THR A 47 8.80 -16.96 -3.52
C THR A 47 8.59 -16.88 -2.01
N PHE A 48 9.65 -16.77 -1.22
CA PHE A 48 9.57 -16.62 0.23
C PHE A 48 8.92 -15.31 0.64
N PHE A 49 9.24 -14.22 -0.08
CA PHE A 49 8.58 -12.93 0.08
C PHE A 49 7.06 -13.07 -0.12
N ASP A 50 6.62 -13.65 -1.24
CA ASP A 50 5.20 -13.77 -1.55
C ASP A 50 4.44 -14.76 -0.67
N LEU A 51 5.12 -15.78 -0.13
CA LEU A 51 4.57 -16.70 0.87
C LEU A 51 4.53 -16.10 2.28
N ALA A 52 4.89 -14.82 2.44
CA ALA A 52 4.93 -14.11 3.72
C ALA A 52 5.93 -14.70 4.74
N VAL A 53 7.02 -15.33 4.29
CA VAL A 53 8.11 -15.81 5.16
C VAL A 53 8.77 -14.65 5.91
N TYR A 54 8.79 -13.46 5.32
CA TYR A 54 9.32 -12.25 5.96
C TYR A 54 8.22 -11.38 6.60
N GLY A 55 7.00 -11.92 6.72
CA GLY A 55 5.80 -11.18 7.10
C GLY A 55 5.00 -10.72 5.89
N GLY A 56 3.78 -10.21 6.14
CA GLY A 56 2.88 -9.77 5.06
C GLY A 56 3.24 -8.41 4.44
N TYR A 57 4.04 -7.62 5.15
CA TYR A 57 4.54 -6.33 4.75
C TYR A 57 5.96 -6.18 5.32
N PRO A 58 6.99 -6.74 4.66
CA PRO A 58 8.37 -6.55 5.08
C PRO A 58 8.74 -5.07 5.00
N GLN A 59 9.46 -4.57 6.01
CA GLN A 59 9.74 -3.15 6.16
C GLN A 59 11.23 -2.90 6.43
N ARG A 60 11.72 -1.75 5.97
CA ARG A 60 13.04 -1.20 6.26
C ARG A 60 12.92 -0.12 7.34
N SER A 61 13.79 -0.20 8.34
CA SER A 61 13.96 0.81 9.38
C SER A 61 15.24 1.60 9.15
N TYR A 62 15.28 2.81 9.70
CA TYR A 62 16.38 3.76 9.55
C TYR A 62 16.86 4.25 10.92
N VAL A 63 18.11 4.69 11.02
CA VAL A 63 18.68 5.23 12.27
C VAL A 63 18.38 6.74 12.39
N SER A 64 18.45 7.46 11.28
CA SER A 64 18.25 8.90 11.18
C SER A 64 16.79 9.32 10.94
N HIS A 65 15.89 8.35 10.73
CA HIS A 65 14.48 8.59 10.41
C HIS A 65 13.56 7.63 11.18
N ASN A 66 12.45 8.15 11.69
CA ASN A 66 11.57 7.41 12.62
C ASN A 66 10.48 6.58 11.93
N LEU A 67 10.20 6.82 10.64
CA LEU A 67 9.23 6.02 9.90
C LEU A 67 9.90 4.86 9.19
N THR A 68 9.09 3.89 8.78
CA THR A 68 9.53 2.70 8.06
C THR A 68 8.94 2.69 6.65
N SER A 69 9.73 2.23 5.70
CA SER A 69 9.28 2.04 4.32
C SER A 69 9.10 0.55 4.02
N PRO A 70 8.37 0.16 2.96
CA PRO A 70 8.41 -1.22 2.48
C PRO A 70 9.84 -1.61 2.13
N ASP A 71 10.18 -2.87 2.39
CA ASP A 71 11.35 -3.51 1.77
C ASP A 71 10.87 -4.15 0.47
N LEU A 72 11.05 -3.42 -0.63
CA LEU A 72 10.50 -3.78 -1.94
C LEU A 72 11.22 -5.01 -2.50
N GLN A 73 10.46 -6.04 -2.85
CA GLN A 73 10.99 -7.18 -3.61
C GLN A 73 10.88 -6.89 -5.10
N GLN A 74 12.03 -6.66 -5.75
CA GLN A 74 12.10 -6.59 -7.20
C GLN A 74 12.00 -8.01 -7.78
N VAL A 75 10.87 -8.33 -8.41
CA VAL A 75 10.64 -9.65 -9.04
C VAL A 75 11.30 -9.69 -10.42
N ARG A 76 11.19 -8.57 -11.14
CA ARG A 76 11.78 -8.39 -12.47
C ARG A 76 12.28 -6.97 -12.65
N TRP A 77 13.40 -6.81 -13.34
CA TRP A 77 13.95 -5.53 -13.74
C TRP A 77 14.59 -5.61 -15.13
N ASP A 78 14.37 -4.56 -15.92
CA ASP A 78 15.05 -4.29 -17.19
C ASP A 78 15.40 -2.79 -17.21
N ASP A 79 16.49 -2.41 -17.88
CA ASP A 79 16.98 -1.01 -17.90
C ASP A 79 16.04 -0.06 -18.66
N LYS A 80 15.04 -0.58 -19.38
CA LYS A 80 13.93 0.21 -19.93
C LYS A 80 12.91 0.65 -18.89
N CYS A 81 12.90 0.06 -17.68
CA CYS A 81 11.99 0.46 -16.62
C CYS A 81 12.25 1.93 -16.28
N ASP A 82 11.21 2.76 -16.32
CA ASP A 82 11.35 4.19 -16.08
C ASP A 82 12.00 4.48 -14.71
N ASN A 83 12.72 5.60 -14.59
CA ASN A 83 13.40 5.96 -13.33
C ASN A 83 12.59 6.97 -12.48
N GLY A 84 11.39 7.34 -12.91
CA GLY A 84 10.49 8.23 -12.17
C GLY A 84 10.12 7.70 -10.78
N PHE A 85 9.69 8.61 -9.91
CA PHE A 85 9.30 8.27 -8.55
C PHE A 85 7.98 7.52 -8.51
N ILE A 86 7.85 6.57 -7.58
CA ILE A 86 6.66 5.76 -7.37
C ILE A 86 5.87 6.34 -6.20
N PHE A 87 4.61 6.65 -6.43
CA PHE A 87 3.68 7.23 -5.48
C PHE A 87 2.70 6.17 -5.02
N ILE A 88 2.71 5.89 -3.72
CA ILE A 88 1.82 4.94 -3.07
C ILE A 88 1.24 5.55 -1.78
N SER A 89 0.18 4.93 -1.28
CA SER A 89 -0.38 5.26 0.03
C SER A 89 -0.66 3.96 0.78
N PRO A 90 0.39 3.34 1.38
CA PRO A 90 0.25 2.06 2.04
C PRO A 90 -0.77 2.13 3.17
N GLN A 91 -1.70 1.18 3.16
CA GLN A 91 -2.71 1.01 4.20
C GLN A 91 -2.92 -0.46 4.52
N GLY A 92 -3.54 -0.76 5.66
CA GLY A 92 -3.86 -2.13 6.08
C GLY A 92 -3.34 -2.45 7.47
N LYS A 93 -3.68 -3.62 7.98
CA LYS A 93 -3.38 -4.01 9.36
C LYS A 93 -1.89 -4.25 9.64
N SER A 94 -1.08 -4.40 8.60
CA SER A 94 0.36 -4.54 8.71
C SER A 94 1.11 -3.22 8.54
N VAL A 95 0.41 -2.12 8.23
CA VAL A 95 1.01 -0.79 8.10
C VAL A 95 0.87 -0.05 9.42
N GLU A 96 1.98 0.18 10.10
CA GLU A 96 2.03 0.88 11.39
C GLU A 96 1.75 2.39 11.23
N HIS A 97 2.39 3.00 10.22
CA HIS A 97 2.34 4.43 9.93
C HIS A 97 1.74 4.66 8.53
N PRO A 98 0.40 4.60 8.38
CA PRO A 98 -0.25 4.86 7.09
C PRO A 98 -0.08 6.33 6.70
N GLY A 99 0.00 6.56 5.38
CA GLY A 99 0.11 7.90 4.82
C GLY A 99 0.66 7.90 3.40
N PRO A 100 0.75 9.08 2.77
CA PRO A 100 1.34 9.20 1.44
C PRO A 100 2.84 8.93 1.51
N MET A 101 3.35 8.21 0.51
CA MET A 101 4.74 7.77 0.43
C MET A 101 5.25 7.85 -1.01
N ILE A 102 6.48 8.35 -1.15
CA ILE A 102 7.23 8.39 -2.41
C ILE A 102 8.42 7.46 -2.27
N LEU A 103 8.59 6.58 -3.25
CA LEU A 103 9.75 5.71 -3.43
C LEU A 103 10.49 6.10 -4.71
N ASP A 104 11.79 5.85 -4.76
CA ASP A 104 12.50 5.84 -6.04
C ASP A 104 12.13 4.60 -6.86
N ALA A 105 12.55 4.54 -8.12
CA ALA A 105 12.26 3.42 -9.02
C ALA A 105 12.81 2.07 -8.52
N ARG A 106 13.76 2.07 -7.58
CA ARG A 106 14.35 0.88 -6.94
C ARG A 106 13.72 0.54 -5.59
N GLY A 107 12.70 1.29 -5.16
CA GLY A 107 11.98 1.07 -3.92
C GLY A 107 12.63 1.65 -2.67
N ASN A 108 13.65 2.50 -2.79
CA ASN A 108 14.15 3.24 -1.62
C ASN A 108 13.19 4.36 -1.27
N LEU A 109 13.04 4.62 0.03
CA LEU A 109 12.26 5.74 0.51
C LEU A 109 12.80 7.06 -0.07
N VAL A 110 11.90 7.95 -0.48
CA VAL A 110 12.20 9.33 -0.83
C VAL A 110 11.53 10.25 0.16
N TRP A 111 10.23 10.02 0.40
CA TRP A 111 9.45 10.81 1.35
C TRP A 111 8.29 9.99 1.92
N GLN A 112 7.94 10.24 3.17
CA GLN A 112 6.73 9.74 3.80
C GLN A 112 6.30 10.70 4.91
N THR A 113 5.00 10.75 5.15
CA THR A 113 4.42 11.35 6.35
C THR A 113 3.26 10.49 6.86
N ASP A 114 3.08 10.41 8.17
CA ASP A 114 1.93 9.77 8.82
C ASP A 114 0.96 10.80 9.43
N GLN A 115 1.22 12.09 9.24
CA GLN A 115 0.43 13.19 9.80
C GLN A 115 -1.03 13.19 9.35
N TYR A 116 -1.29 12.64 8.16
CA TYR A 116 -2.63 12.54 7.55
C TYR A 116 -3.32 11.20 7.85
N GLY A 117 -2.61 10.24 8.46
CA GLY A 117 -3.12 8.88 8.69
C GLY A 117 -3.49 8.18 7.38
N GLN A 118 -4.74 7.72 7.26
CA GLN A 118 -5.19 7.03 6.05
C GLN A 118 -5.29 8.01 4.87
N ALA A 119 -4.42 7.83 3.89
CA ALA A 119 -4.40 8.60 2.65
C ALA A 119 -4.61 7.70 1.43
N MET A 120 -5.19 8.24 0.36
CA MET A 120 -5.41 7.56 -0.92
C MET A 120 -5.06 8.49 -2.08
N ASN A 121 -4.77 7.89 -3.24
CA ASN A 121 -4.59 8.61 -4.50
C ASN A 121 -3.46 9.65 -4.49
N LEU A 122 -2.32 9.32 -3.84
CA LEU A 122 -1.13 10.16 -3.97
C LEU A 122 -0.68 10.23 -5.42
N LYS A 123 -0.63 11.43 -5.99
CA LYS A 123 -0.10 11.72 -7.32
C LYS A 123 0.38 13.15 -7.45
N VAL A 124 1.23 13.39 -8.44
CA VAL A 124 1.64 14.73 -8.87
C VAL A 124 0.59 15.27 -9.83
N GLN A 125 0.10 16.48 -9.58
CA GLN A 125 -0.77 17.22 -10.50
C GLN A 125 -0.28 18.65 -10.66
N GLU A 126 -0.57 19.26 -11.81
CA GLU A 126 -0.21 20.66 -12.07
C GLU A 126 -1.40 21.57 -11.75
N TYR A 127 -1.12 22.70 -11.09
CA TYR A 127 -2.08 23.75 -10.80
C TYR A 127 -1.41 25.11 -10.99
N LYS A 128 -1.98 25.94 -11.88
CA LYS A 128 -1.47 27.28 -12.22
C LYS A 128 0.03 27.31 -12.58
N GLY A 129 0.52 26.28 -13.27
CA GLY A 129 1.92 26.17 -13.72
C GLY A 129 2.90 25.61 -12.67
N GLU A 130 2.40 25.22 -11.49
CA GLU A 130 3.20 24.61 -10.43
C GLU A 130 2.75 23.17 -10.16
N LYS A 131 3.70 22.30 -9.80
CA LYS A 131 3.41 20.90 -9.45
C LYS A 131 3.10 20.78 -7.96
N TYR A 132 2.08 20.00 -7.65
CA TYR A 132 1.65 19.69 -6.29
C TYR A 132 1.55 18.18 -6.09
N LEU A 133 1.92 17.72 -4.88
CA LEU A 133 1.48 16.41 -4.39
C LEU A 133 0.04 16.52 -3.95
N THR A 134 -0.80 15.63 -4.48
CA THR A 134 -2.23 15.64 -4.24
C THR A 134 -2.67 14.28 -3.73
N PHE A 135 -3.56 14.27 -2.73
CA PHE A 135 -4.12 13.04 -2.17
C PHE A 135 -5.40 13.33 -1.38
N TRP A 136 -6.21 12.30 -1.18
CA TRP A 136 -7.30 12.31 -0.20
C TRP A 136 -6.79 11.82 1.15
N ALA A 137 -7.29 12.39 2.26
CA ALA A 137 -7.10 11.82 3.59
C ALA A 137 -8.36 11.95 4.46
N GLY A 138 -8.63 10.96 5.30
CA GLY A 138 -9.79 10.96 6.17
C GLY A 138 -10.16 9.61 6.77
N LEU A 139 -11.41 9.49 7.19
CA LEU A 139 -11.95 8.24 7.75
C LEU A 139 -12.36 7.31 6.61
N ARG A 140 -11.82 6.10 6.62
CA ARG A 140 -12.15 5.07 5.64
C ARG A 140 -13.27 4.15 6.16
N GLY A 141 -14.36 4.08 5.41
CA GLY A 141 -15.41 3.07 5.57
C GLY A 141 -15.07 1.76 4.85
N SER A 142 -16.04 0.87 4.71
CA SER A 142 -15.83 -0.42 4.03
C SER A 142 -15.55 -0.25 2.53
N SER A 143 -16.30 0.61 1.86
CA SER A 143 -16.28 0.78 0.40
C SER A 143 -16.08 2.22 -0.06
N TYR A 144 -16.08 3.21 0.83
CA TYR A 144 -15.92 4.65 0.50
C TYR A 144 -15.35 5.41 1.71
N GLY A 145 -14.99 6.67 1.51
CA GLY A 145 -14.32 7.52 2.51
C GLY A 145 -15.12 8.74 2.95
N TYR A 146 -14.76 9.28 4.11
CA TYR A 146 -15.18 10.59 4.60
C TYR A 146 -13.95 11.43 4.91
N GLY A 147 -13.56 12.32 4.01
CA GLY A 147 -12.33 13.08 4.14
C GLY A 147 -12.28 14.37 3.32
N ASN A 148 -11.06 14.89 3.21
CA ASN A 148 -10.72 16.08 2.44
C ASN A 148 -9.55 15.76 1.51
N TYR A 149 -9.30 16.68 0.59
CA TYR A 149 -8.24 16.58 -0.39
C TYR A 149 -7.19 17.64 -0.14
N TYR A 150 -5.93 17.25 -0.24
CA TYR A 150 -4.78 18.05 0.16
C TYR A 150 -3.85 18.28 -1.02
N MET A 151 -3.29 19.48 -1.12
CA MET A 151 -2.28 19.83 -2.11
C MET A 151 -1.04 20.37 -1.39
N LEU A 152 0.08 19.63 -1.49
CA LEU A 152 1.36 20.03 -0.93
C LEU A 152 2.29 20.52 -2.03
N ASP A 153 3.02 21.59 -1.77
CA ASP A 153 4.06 22.08 -2.68
C ASP A 153 5.37 21.27 -2.59
N SER A 154 6.40 21.71 -3.31
CA SER A 154 7.74 21.10 -3.29
C SER A 154 8.41 21.12 -1.91
N SER A 155 7.98 21.99 -1.00
CA SER A 155 8.46 22.04 0.39
C SER A 155 7.65 21.16 1.35
N TYR A 156 6.71 20.38 0.82
CA TYR A 156 5.78 19.51 1.53
C TYR A 156 4.85 20.28 2.48
N GLN A 157 4.62 21.56 2.20
CA GLN A 157 3.68 22.39 2.96
C GLN A 157 2.32 22.39 2.28
N GLU A 158 1.26 22.28 3.07
CA GLU A 158 -0.11 22.39 2.58
C GLU A 158 -0.38 23.79 2.05
N ARG A 159 -0.77 23.87 0.77
CA ARG A 159 -1.14 25.13 0.11
C ARG A 159 -2.63 25.25 -0.14
N TYR A 160 -3.26 24.13 -0.46
CA TYR A 160 -4.70 24.07 -0.72
C TYR A 160 -5.31 22.84 -0.06
N GLN A 161 -6.56 23.03 0.34
CA GLN A 161 -7.44 21.97 0.80
C GLN A 161 -8.78 22.11 0.08
N VAL A 162 -9.26 21.01 -0.49
CA VAL A 162 -10.57 20.95 -1.13
C VAL A 162 -11.49 20.05 -0.30
N SER A 163 -12.75 20.46 -0.15
CA SER A 163 -13.79 19.73 0.57
C SER A 163 -15.06 19.66 -0.26
N ALA A 164 -15.86 18.62 -0.06
CA ALA A 164 -17.19 18.54 -0.67
C ALA A 164 -18.09 19.71 -0.24
N VAL A 165 -18.91 20.19 -1.16
CA VAL A 165 -19.83 21.30 -0.95
C VAL A 165 -21.26 20.77 -0.79
N GLY A 166 -21.98 21.22 0.23
CA GLY A 166 -23.36 20.78 0.51
C GLY A 166 -23.51 20.25 1.93
N GLU A 167 -24.71 20.38 2.49
CA GLU A 167 -24.98 19.99 3.87
C GLU A 167 -24.78 18.48 4.06
N GLY A 168 -23.95 18.11 5.05
CA GLY A 168 -23.68 16.71 5.39
C GLY A 168 -22.73 15.97 4.43
N LEU A 169 -22.42 16.52 3.26
CA LEU A 169 -21.55 15.86 2.28
C LEU A 169 -20.08 15.84 2.73
N LYS A 170 -19.36 14.79 2.33
CA LYS A 170 -17.93 14.60 2.57
C LYS A 170 -17.27 14.07 1.30
N GLY A 171 -16.01 14.46 1.09
CA GLY A 171 -15.21 13.98 -0.02
C GLY A 171 -14.90 12.50 0.15
N ASP A 172 -15.21 11.71 -0.87
CA ASP A 172 -14.92 10.29 -0.91
C ASP A 172 -13.47 10.01 -1.37
N LEU A 173 -12.98 8.84 -0.97
CA LEU A 173 -11.59 8.43 -1.15
C LEU A 173 -11.19 8.09 -2.59
N HIS A 174 -12.12 7.92 -3.53
CA HIS A 174 -11.80 7.30 -4.82
C HIS A 174 -11.17 8.25 -5.84
N GLU A 175 -11.54 9.54 -5.84
CA GLU A 175 -11.04 10.47 -6.86
C GLU A 175 -10.71 11.86 -6.33
N PHE A 176 -9.58 12.38 -6.83
CA PHE A 176 -9.18 13.78 -6.72
C PHE A 176 -8.39 14.15 -7.97
N THR A 177 -9.03 14.77 -8.95
CA THR A 177 -8.38 15.15 -10.21
C THR A 177 -8.52 16.64 -10.45
N LEU A 178 -7.40 17.33 -10.69
CA LEU A 178 -7.40 18.73 -11.07
C LEU A 178 -7.70 18.87 -12.56
N THR A 179 -8.44 19.91 -12.91
CA THR A 179 -8.71 20.26 -14.31
C THR A 179 -7.75 21.36 -14.77
N LYS A 180 -7.65 21.52 -16.10
CA LYS A 180 -6.89 22.62 -16.72
C LYS A 180 -7.45 24.00 -16.36
N ASP A 181 -8.71 24.08 -15.93
CA ASP A 181 -9.40 25.32 -15.56
C ASP A 181 -9.09 25.76 -14.11
N GLY A 182 -8.25 25.02 -13.37
CA GLY A 182 -7.96 25.32 -11.97
C GLY A 182 -9.06 24.88 -11.01
N THR A 183 -9.86 23.89 -11.41
CA THR A 183 -10.92 23.28 -10.59
C THR A 183 -10.50 21.87 -10.17
N ALA A 184 -11.21 21.31 -9.20
CA ALA A 184 -11.02 19.95 -8.71
C ALA A 184 -12.28 19.12 -8.88
N LEU A 185 -12.10 17.91 -9.39
CA LEU A 185 -13.12 16.87 -9.47
C LEU A 185 -12.98 15.92 -8.28
N ILE A 186 -14.08 15.72 -7.57
CA ILE A 186 -14.14 14.86 -6.39
C ILE A 186 -15.37 13.95 -6.46
N THR A 187 -15.28 12.77 -5.84
CA THR A 187 -16.42 11.84 -5.69
C THR A 187 -17.07 12.00 -4.32
N ILE A 188 -18.37 11.64 -4.23
CA ILE A 188 -19.14 11.70 -2.98
C ILE A 188 -20.07 10.49 -2.91
N TYR A 189 -20.15 9.90 -1.72
CA TYR A 189 -21.09 8.84 -1.39
C TYR A 189 -22.05 9.36 -0.31
N ASN A 190 -23.32 9.51 -0.68
CA ASN A 190 -24.36 10.01 0.21
C ASN A 190 -25.41 8.92 0.45
N ALA A 191 -25.73 8.62 1.71
CA ALA A 191 -26.82 7.70 2.01
C ALA A 191 -28.15 8.40 1.66
N SER A 192 -28.97 7.78 0.81
CA SER A 192 -30.22 8.38 0.34
C SER A 192 -31.30 7.32 0.21
N GLN A 193 -32.57 7.74 0.31
CA GLN A 193 -33.71 6.86 0.10
C GLN A 193 -34.16 6.88 -1.35
N THR A 194 -34.52 5.71 -1.90
CA THR A 194 -35.10 5.57 -3.23
C THR A 194 -36.06 4.38 -3.27
N ASP A 195 -36.91 4.33 -4.29
CA ASP A 195 -37.83 3.22 -4.51
C ASP A 195 -37.06 1.95 -4.91
N MET A 196 -37.00 0.98 -3.99
CA MET A 196 -36.36 -0.31 -4.22
C MET A 196 -37.36 -1.45 -4.46
N THR A 197 -38.63 -1.16 -4.72
CA THR A 197 -39.66 -2.19 -4.93
C THR A 197 -39.35 -3.12 -6.11
N ALA A 198 -38.68 -2.62 -7.15
CA ALA A 198 -38.19 -3.42 -8.28
C ALA A 198 -37.21 -4.53 -7.85
N MET A 199 -36.47 -4.32 -6.75
CA MET A 199 -35.59 -5.33 -6.12
C MET A 199 -36.32 -6.18 -5.07
N ARG A 200 -37.64 -6.05 -4.93
CA ARG A 200 -38.45 -6.65 -3.85
C ARG A 200 -38.01 -6.20 -2.46
N ARG A 201 -37.68 -4.90 -2.33
CA ARG A 201 -37.25 -4.22 -1.11
C ARG A 201 -38.22 -3.07 -0.75
N PRO A 202 -38.04 -2.38 0.39
CA PRO A 202 -38.91 -1.26 0.78
C PRO A 202 -38.97 -0.16 -0.29
N VAL A 203 -40.10 0.56 -0.31
CA VAL A 203 -40.32 1.74 -1.16
C VAL A 203 -39.43 2.93 -0.77
N ASP A 204 -38.97 2.94 0.47
CA ASP A 204 -38.09 3.94 1.08
C ASP A 204 -36.74 3.31 1.44
N GLY A 205 -36.25 2.43 0.56
CA GLY A 205 -34.99 1.70 0.74
C GLY A 205 -33.78 2.60 0.64
N TRP A 206 -32.69 2.21 1.30
CA TRP A 206 -31.47 3.01 1.40
C TRP A 206 -30.42 2.62 0.35
N VAL A 207 -29.85 3.59 -0.33
CA VAL A 207 -28.78 3.42 -1.31
C VAL A 207 -27.61 4.35 -1.01
N ASN A 208 -26.41 3.97 -1.45
CA ASN A 208 -25.35 4.95 -1.61
C ASN A 208 -25.64 5.70 -2.91
N ASN A 209 -26.17 6.90 -2.80
CA ASN A 209 -26.20 7.81 -3.91
C ASN A 209 -24.77 8.29 -4.20
N ASN A 210 -24.37 8.17 -5.46
CA ASN A 210 -23.01 8.47 -5.91
C ASN A 210 -23.06 9.77 -6.70
N LEU A 211 -22.27 10.75 -6.27
CA LEU A 211 -22.16 12.06 -6.92
C LEU A 211 -20.71 12.31 -7.33
N PHE A 212 -20.51 13.24 -8.24
CA PHE A 212 -19.24 13.97 -8.34
C PHE A 212 -19.50 15.48 -8.37
N GLN A 213 -18.50 16.24 -7.94
CA GLN A 213 -18.52 17.70 -7.95
C GLN A 213 -17.30 18.25 -8.67
N GLU A 214 -17.49 19.33 -9.42
CA GLU A 214 -16.43 20.22 -9.86
C GLU A 214 -16.41 21.48 -8.98
N ILE A 215 -15.28 21.73 -8.33
CA ILE A 215 -15.12 22.77 -7.32
C ILE A 215 -13.95 23.66 -7.71
N ASP A 216 -14.14 24.96 -7.64
CA ASP A 216 -13.04 25.93 -7.76
C ASP A 216 -12.05 25.76 -6.60
N VAL A 217 -10.78 25.48 -6.89
CA VAL A 217 -9.76 25.16 -5.87
C VAL A 217 -9.46 26.34 -4.96
N GLU A 218 -9.54 27.58 -5.48
CA GLU A 218 -9.14 28.77 -4.74
C GLU A 218 -10.26 29.29 -3.83
N THR A 219 -11.49 29.25 -4.30
CA THR A 219 -12.67 29.81 -3.62
C THR A 219 -13.50 28.76 -2.88
N GLY A 220 -13.33 27.47 -3.19
CA GLY A 220 -14.17 26.39 -2.68
C GLY A 220 -15.61 26.42 -3.22
N LYS A 221 -15.84 27.12 -4.33
CA LYS A 221 -17.18 27.26 -4.93
C LYS A 221 -17.53 26.03 -5.77
N LEU A 222 -18.72 25.47 -5.52
CA LEU A 222 -19.31 24.45 -6.39
C LEU A 222 -19.67 25.04 -7.76
N LEU A 223 -19.15 24.44 -8.82
CA LEU A 223 -19.39 24.84 -10.21
C LEU A 223 -20.33 23.86 -10.92
N PHE A 224 -20.20 22.57 -10.63
CA PHE A 224 -21.02 21.52 -11.21
C PHE A 224 -21.21 20.37 -10.22
N GLN A 225 -22.38 19.74 -10.23
CA GLN A 225 -22.66 18.51 -9.50
C GLN A 225 -23.50 17.59 -10.39
N TRP A 226 -23.13 16.31 -10.40
CA TRP A 226 -23.88 15.26 -11.09
C TRP A 226 -24.33 14.19 -10.10
N ASP A 227 -25.54 13.66 -10.30
CA ASP A 227 -26.18 12.69 -9.42
C ASP A 227 -26.55 11.41 -10.17
N ALA A 228 -26.01 10.26 -9.76
CA ALA A 228 -26.25 9.00 -10.45
C ALA A 228 -27.73 8.57 -10.47
N LEU A 229 -28.52 8.90 -9.44
CA LEU A 229 -29.93 8.52 -9.36
C LEU A 229 -30.81 9.23 -10.40
N ASP A 230 -30.37 10.36 -10.94
CA ASP A 230 -31.09 11.09 -11.98
C ASP A 230 -30.96 10.41 -13.36
N HIS A 231 -29.97 9.53 -13.54
CA HIS A 231 -29.59 9.01 -14.86
C HIS A 231 -29.64 7.48 -14.99
N PHE A 232 -29.45 6.73 -13.91
CA PHE A 232 -29.38 5.26 -13.97
C PHE A 232 -30.35 4.59 -13.01
N SER A 233 -30.81 3.40 -13.39
CA SER A 233 -31.63 2.58 -12.51
C SER A 233 -30.75 1.79 -11.55
N ILE A 234 -31.16 1.69 -10.29
CA ILE A 234 -30.53 0.77 -9.33
C ILE A 234 -30.52 -0.69 -9.85
N MET A 235 -31.46 -1.06 -10.73
CA MET A 235 -31.56 -2.38 -11.35
C MET A 235 -30.44 -2.66 -12.37
N ASP A 236 -29.73 -1.61 -12.81
CA ASP A 236 -28.61 -1.77 -13.73
C ASP A 236 -27.41 -2.42 -13.02
N SER A 237 -27.34 -2.37 -11.68
CA SER A 237 -26.27 -2.95 -10.88
C SER A 237 -26.10 -4.46 -11.09
N PHE A 238 -24.84 -4.89 -11.18
CA PHE A 238 -24.43 -6.29 -11.09
C PHE A 238 -24.09 -6.70 -9.64
N TYR A 239 -23.93 -5.73 -8.75
CA TYR A 239 -23.63 -6.00 -7.35
C TYR A 239 -24.84 -6.59 -6.63
N THR A 240 -24.60 -7.59 -5.79
CA THR A 240 -25.65 -8.20 -4.97
C THR A 240 -25.27 -8.19 -3.51
N HIS A 241 -26.16 -7.66 -2.67
CA HIS A 241 -26.00 -7.71 -1.22
C HIS A 241 -27.36 -7.89 -0.56
N PRO A 242 -27.76 -9.11 -0.16
CA PRO A 242 -29.13 -9.43 0.24
C PRO A 242 -29.60 -8.69 1.50
N LEU A 243 -28.68 -8.20 2.32
CA LEU A 243 -28.98 -7.49 3.57
C LEU A 243 -28.93 -5.95 3.43
N ALA A 244 -28.53 -5.43 2.27
CA ALA A 244 -28.37 -4.00 2.08
C ALA A 244 -29.68 -3.33 1.67
N GLY A 245 -29.79 -2.03 1.91
CA GLY A 245 -30.90 -1.17 1.52
C GLY A 245 -32.16 -1.24 2.38
N TYR A 246 -32.15 -2.01 3.47
CA TYR A 246 -33.21 -1.99 4.47
C TYR A 246 -33.00 -0.94 5.58
N LYS A 247 -31.76 -0.43 5.74
CA LYS A 247 -31.38 0.52 6.79
C LYS A 247 -30.32 1.47 6.27
N GLU A 248 -30.33 2.71 6.77
CA GLU A 248 -29.35 3.75 6.43
C GLU A 248 -27.91 3.33 6.71
N SER A 249 -27.67 2.56 7.78
CA SER A 249 -26.33 2.08 8.15
C SER A 249 -25.78 0.96 7.26
N ILE A 250 -26.61 0.38 6.38
CA ILE A 250 -26.22 -0.64 5.40
C ILE A 250 -26.91 -0.30 4.07
N PRO A 251 -26.58 0.86 3.47
CA PRO A 251 -27.17 1.27 2.22
C PRO A 251 -26.72 0.33 1.08
N PHE A 252 -27.55 0.17 0.06
CA PHE A 252 -27.18 -0.64 -1.10
C PHE A 252 -26.25 0.17 -2.02
N ASP A 253 -25.02 -0.33 -2.15
CA ASP A 253 -23.99 0.24 -3.01
C ASP A 253 -24.21 -0.21 -4.45
N TRP A 254 -25.03 0.51 -5.21
CA TRP A 254 -25.53 0.05 -6.52
C TRP A 254 -24.71 0.56 -7.71
N PHE A 255 -24.14 1.77 -7.59
CA PHE A 255 -23.41 2.46 -8.66
C PHE A 255 -21.90 2.39 -8.46
N HIS A 256 -21.42 2.82 -7.29
CA HIS A 256 -20.01 2.79 -6.89
C HIS A 256 -19.09 3.50 -7.90
N ILE A 257 -19.11 4.84 -7.89
CA ILE A 257 -18.22 5.67 -8.70
C ILE A 257 -16.79 5.60 -8.16
N ASN A 258 -15.80 5.37 -9.03
CA ASN A 258 -14.41 5.24 -8.60
C ASN A 258 -13.37 5.99 -9.42
N SER A 259 -13.78 6.64 -10.51
CA SER A 259 -12.99 7.66 -11.18
C SER A 259 -13.90 8.68 -11.87
N VAL A 260 -13.41 9.90 -11.96
CA VAL A 260 -13.94 10.98 -12.80
C VAL A 260 -12.77 11.76 -13.39
N GLU A 261 -12.92 12.13 -14.66
CA GLU A 261 -12.00 12.96 -15.43
C GLU A 261 -12.81 13.93 -16.30
N LYS A 262 -12.36 15.18 -16.42
CA LYS A 262 -12.94 16.17 -17.34
C LYS A 262 -12.08 16.22 -18.59
N ASP A 263 -12.72 16.13 -19.74
CA ASP A 263 -12.06 16.13 -21.03
C ASP A 263 -11.90 17.54 -21.61
N ASP A 264 -11.23 17.65 -22.77
CA ASP A 264 -10.87 18.95 -23.36
C ASP A 264 -12.09 19.68 -23.98
N HIS A 265 -13.22 18.99 -24.11
CA HIS A 265 -14.50 19.57 -24.50
C HIS A 265 -15.36 19.99 -23.30
N GLY A 266 -14.88 19.72 -22.08
CA GLY A 266 -15.56 20.01 -20.84
C GLY A 266 -16.57 18.96 -20.41
N ASP A 267 -16.68 17.84 -21.13
CA ASP A 267 -17.49 16.69 -20.73
C ASP A 267 -16.73 15.84 -19.70
N TYR A 268 -17.43 14.92 -19.03
CA TYR A 268 -16.83 14.07 -18.00
C TYR A 268 -16.83 12.60 -18.41
N LEU A 269 -15.74 11.90 -18.13
CA LEU A 269 -15.66 10.44 -18.16
C LEU A 269 -15.70 9.92 -16.72
N ILE A 270 -16.68 9.07 -16.43
CA ILE A 270 -16.82 8.44 -15.11
C ILE A 270 -16.73 6.92 -15.21
N SER A 271 -16.17 6.29 -14.18
CA SER A 271 -16.17 4.83 -14.03
C SER A 271 -17.10 4.41 -12.91
N SER A 272 -18.03 3.49 -13.23
CA SER A 272 -18.90 2.82 -12.28
C SER A 272 -18.50 1.36 -12.14
N ARG A 273 -18.01 1.00 -10.95
CA ARG A 273 -17.60 -0.36 -10.62
C ARG A 273 -18.75 -1.34 -10.71
N HIS A 274 -19.91 -0.98 -10.17
CA HIS A 274 -21.04 -1.91 -9.99
C HIS A 274 -21.99 -1.96 -11.20
N LEU A 275 -21.88 -1.02 -12.14
CA LEU A 275 -22.53 -1.12 -13.44
C LEU A 275 -21.65 -1.80 -14.50
N HIS A 276 -20.36 -2.00 -14.21
CA HIS A 276 -19.36 -2.53 -15.14
C HIS A 276 -19.20 -1.61 -16.37
N SER A 277 -19.17 -0.30 -16.13
CA SER A 277 -19.28 0.68 -17.21
C SER A 277 -18.36 1.89 -17.05
N LEU A 278 -17.84 2.37 -18.19
CA LEU A 278 -17.37 3.74 -18.36
C LEU A 278 -18.47 4.56 -19.03
N ILE A 279 -18.72 5.77 -18.55
CA ILE A 279 -19.86 6.60 -18.95
C ILE A 279 -19.33 7.99 -19.28
N LYS A 280 -19.71 8.53 -20.45
CA LYS A 280 -19.47 9.92 -20.80
C LYS A 280 -20.71 10.76 -20.48
N VAL A 281 -20.50 11.84 -19.75
CA VAL A 281 -21.52 12.77 -19.26
C VAL A 281 -21.28 14.14 -19.89
N ASN A 282 -22.33 14.77 -20.41
CA ASN A 282 -22.23 16.11 -20.98
C ASN A 282 -21.92 17.14 -19.88
N GLY A 283 -20.90 17.96 -20.09
CA GLY A 283 -20.40 18.93 -19.11
C GLY A 283 -21.34 20.09 -18.81
N THR A 284 -22.32 20.33 -19.68
CA THR A 284 -23.26 21.45 -19.56
C THR A 284 -24.63 21.00 -19.07
N THR A 285 -25.15 19.90 -19.62
CA THR A 285 -26.51 19.43 -19.31
C THR A 285 -26.54 18.34 -18.23
N GLY A 286 -25.42 17.64 -18.00
CA GLY A 286 -25.37 16.46 -17.15
C GLY A 286 -25.92 15.19 -17.80
N ASP A 287 -26.38 15.26 -19.06
CA ASP A 287 -26.94 14.09 -19.74
C ASP A 287 -25.87 13.04 -20.05
N VAL A 288 -26.25 11.76 -19.99
CA VAL A 288 -25.38 10.66 -20.44
C VAL A 288 -25.30 10.68 -21.96
N VAL A 289 -24.09 10.83 -22.50
CA VAL A 289 -23.81 10.85 -23.93
C VAL A 289 -23.68 9.43 -24.46
N TRP A 290 -22.88 8.60 -23.79
CA TRP A 290 -22.74 7.18 -24.09
C TRP A 290 -22.25 6.40 -22.87
N THR A 291 -22.44 5.09 -22.91
CA THR A 291 -21.95 4.11 -21.94
C THR A 291 -21.19 2.99 -22.69
N LEU A 292 -19.99 2.68 -22.21
CA LEU A 292 -19.17 1.55 -22.65
C LEU A 292 -19.21 0.46 -21.57
N GLY A 293 -19.58 -0.77 -21.95
CA GLY A 293 -19.70 -1.90 -21.03
C GLY A 293 -21.02 -1.93 -20.24
N GLY A 294 -21.24 -3.00 -19.49
CA GLY A 294 -22.43 -3.16 -18.64
C GLY A 294 -23.75 -3.33 -19.40
N LYS A 295 -24.88 -3.18 -18.69
CA LYS A 295 -26.23 -3.42 -19.26
C LYS A 295 -26.67 -2.35 -20.25
N GLN A 296 -26.13 -1.13 -20.15
CA GLN A 296 -26.50 0.03 -20.96
C GLN A 296 -25.48 0.33 -22.08
N ASN A 297 -24.66 -0.66 -22.44
CA ASN A 297 -23.58 -0.49 -23.42
C ASN A 297 -24.09 -0.03 -24.81
N ASN A 298 -23.46 1.01 -25.36
CA ASN A 298 -23.77 1.55 -26.70
C ASN A 298 -22.85 1.02 -27.81
N PHE A 299 -21.74 0.35 -27.48
CA PHE A 299 -20.70 0.01 -28.45
C PHE A 299 -20.71 -1.46 -28.87
N LYS A 300 -20.60 -1.72 -30.17
CA LYS A 300 -20.31 -3.05 -30.69
C LYS A 300 -18.82 -3.38 -30.52
N ASP A 301 -18.53 -4.43 -29.78
CA ASP A 301 -17.17 -4.95 -29.67
C ASP A 301 -16.70 -5.60 -30.99
N ILE A 302 -15.56 -5.15 -31.51
CA ILE A 302 -14.92 -5.69 -32.73
C ILE A 302 -13.60 -6.41 -32.43
N SER A 303 -13.40 -6.81 -31.18
CA SER A 303 -12.28 -7.55 -30.60
C SER A 303 -12.74 -8.79 -29.83
N ALA A 304 -13.77 -9.47 -30.34
CA ALA A 304 -14.34 -10.70 -29.78
C ALA A 304 -14.85 -10.59 -28.33
N GLY A 305 -15.28 -9.40 -27.91
CA GLY A 305 -15.83 -9.15 -26.58
C GLY A 305 -14.78 -8.64 -25.57
N GLU A 306 -13.50 -8.57 -25.92
CA GLU A 306 -12.44 -8.18 -24.98
C GLU A 306 -12.43 -6.66 -24.67
N ALA A 307 -13.08 -5.80 -25.47
CA ALA A 307 -13.20 -4.38 -25.17
C ALA A 307 -14.34 -4.06 -24.21
N THR A 308 -15.43 -4.84 -24.21
CA THR A 308 -16.64 -4.55 -23.42
C THR A 308 -16.88 -5.52 -22.26
N SER A 309 -16.05 -6.55 -22.09
CA SER A 309 -16.21 -7.60 -21.05
C SER A 309 -15.54 -7.32 -19.72
N PHE A 310 -14.91 -6.15 -19.54
CA PHE A 310 -14.32 -5.79 -18.25
C PHE A 310 -15.40 -5.74 -17.16
N SER A 311 -15.02 -6.01 -15.91
CA SER A 311 -15.94 -5.97 -14.79
C SER A 311 -15.28 -5.45 -13.52
N TRP A 312 -16.08 -4.81 -12.68
CA TRP A 312 -15.64 -4.24 -11.39
C TRP A 312 -14.46 -3.27 -11.52
N GLN A 313 -14.33 -2.65 -12.69
CA GLN A 313 -13.14 -1.91 -13.12
C GLN A 313 -12.91 -0.63 -12.32
N HIS A 314 -11.66 -0.19 -12.29
CA HIS A 314 -11.23 1.07 -11.69
C HIS A 314 -10.44 1.91 -12.70
N ASP A 315 -10.32 3.20 -12.37
CA ASP A 315 -9.41 4.14 -13.02
C ASP A 315 -9.59 4.23 -14.54
N GLY A 316 -10.83 4.42 -14.99
CA GLY A 316 -11.14 4.75 -16.37
C GLY A 316 -10.59 6.14 -16.71
N ARG A 317 -9.67 6.22 -17.68
CA ARG A 317 -8.99 7.45 -18.10
C ARG A 317 -8.96 7.60 -19.61
N TRP A 318 -8.98 8.85 -20.07
CA TRP A 318 -8.59 9.16 -21.43
C TRP A 318 -7.08 9.00 -21.59
N LEU A 319 -6.67 8.35 -22.68
CA LEU A 319 -5.29 8.40 -23.16
C LEU A 319 -5.16 9.37 -24.33
N ASP A 320 -6.10 9.28 -25.26
CA ASP A 320 -6.17 10.13 -26.45
C ASP A 320 -7.65 10.33 -26.81
N GLN A 321 -8.16 11.54 -26.60
CA GLN A 321 -9.56 11.87 -26.82
C GLN A 321 -9.90 11.91 -28.31
N ASP A 322 -8.97 12.37 -29.17
CA ASP A 322 -9.16 12.49 -30.61
C ASP A 322 -9.26 11.12 -31.28
N GLN A 323 -8.43 10.17 -30.83
CA GLN A 323 -8.44 8.79 -31.31
C GLN A 323 -9.45 7.90 -30.58
N GLY A 324 -10.12 8.42 -29.54
CA GLY A 324 -11.03 7.65 -28.70
C GLY A 324 -10.35 6.55 -27.90
N THR A 325 -9.08 6.73 -27.51
CA THR A 325 -8.33 5.73 -26.75
C THR A 325 -8.42 5.99 -25.26
N LEU A 326 -8.76 4.95 -24.50
CA LEU A 326 -8.94 4.97 -23.06
C LEU A 326 -8.23 3.80 -22.39
N THR A 327 -7.90 3.97 -21.12
CA THR A 327 -7.33 2.92 -20.27
C THR A 327 -8.21 2.65 -19.06
N LEU A 328 -8.20 1.42 -18.57
CA LEU A 328 -8.85 1.04 -17.33
C LEU A 328 -8.15 -0.16 -16.68
N PHE A 329 -8.27 -0.27 -15.36
CA PHE A 329 -7.88 -1.47 -14.61
C PHE A 329 -9.10 -2.38 -14.46
N ASP A 330 -9.10 -3.52 -15.12
CA ASP A 330 -10.15 -4.53 -15.06
C ASP A 330 -9.87 -5.52 -13.93
N ASN A 331 -10.59 -5.34 -12.82
CA ASN A 331 -10.45 -6.16 -11.64
C ASN A 331 -10.93 -7.60 -11.91
N SER A 332 -12.06 -7.77 -12.62
CA SER A 332 -12.72 -9.05 -12.87
C SER A 332 -13.00 -9.89 -11.61
N ASP A 333 -12.99 -9.23 -10.45
CA ASP A 333 -13.14 -9.80 -9.12
C ASP A 333 -13.74 -8.73 -8.20
N ALA A 334 -14.74 -9.13 -7.41
CA ALA A 334 -15.32 -8.32 -6.34
C ALA A 334 -15.52 -9.14 -5.05
N GLY A 335 -14.69 -10.17 -4.86
CA GLY A 335 -14.69 -11.04 -3.69
C GLY A 335 -15.27 -12.43 -3.96
N PRO A 336 -15.53 -13.23 -2.91
CA PRO A 336 -15.81 -14.66 -3.06
C PRO A 336 -17.13 -14.98 -3.78
N LEU A 337 -18.04 -14.01 -3.90
CA LEU A 337 -19.34 -14.18 -4.57
C LEU A 337 -19.34 -13.68 -6.03
N HIS A 338 -18.31 -12.94 -6.45
CA HIS A 338 -18.25 -12.25 -7.73
C HIS A 338 -16.84 -12.41 -8.31
N LEU A 339 -16.62 -13.53 -9.01
CA LEU A 339 -15.35 -13.86 -9.64
C LEU A 339 -15.58 -14.16 -11.11
N ASP A 340 -15.19 -13.22 -11.98
CA ASP A 340 -15.48 -13.27 -13.41
C ASP A 340 -14.28 -13.75 -14.23
N ALA A 341 -13.04 -13.60 -13.71
CA ALA A 341 -11.81 -14.11 -14.32
C ALA A 341 -10.82 -14.70 -13.29
N ALA A 342 -9.79 -15.40 -13.77
CA ALA A 342 -8.77 -15.99 -12.90
C ALA A 342 -7.80 -14.95 -12.28
N TYR A 343 -7.62 -13.81 -12.94
CA TYR A 343 -6.72 -12.73 -12.57
C TYR A 343 -7.20 -11.40 -13.15
N SER A 344 -6.70 -10.29 -12.61
CA SER A 344 -7.03 -8.93 -13.06
C SER A 344 -6.15 -8.51 -14.24
N THR A 345 -6.56 -7.52 -15.02
CA THR A 345 -5.77 -7.02 -16.16
C THR A 345 -5.84 -5.51 -16.28
N ALA A 346 -4.79 -4.87 -16.80
CA ALA A 346 -4.93 -3.51 -17.33
C ALA A 346 -5.31 -3.60 -18.81
N ARG A 347 -6.21 -2.73 -19.27
CA ARG A 347 -6.71 -2.72 -20.65
C ARG A 347 -6.56 -1.34 -21.28
N MET A 348 -6.17 -1.35 -22.55
CA MET A 348 -6.22 -0.18 -23.44
C MET A 348 -7.24 -0.46 -24.52
N ILE A 349 -8.25 0.40 -24.64
CA ILE A 349 -9.40 0.23 -25.52
C ILE A 349 -9.52 1.47 -26.40
N GLN A 350 -9.85 1.26 -27.67
CA GLN A 350 -10.24 2.32 -28.58
C GLN A 350 -11.73 2.25 -28.86
N ILE A 351 -12.40 3.39 -28.75
CA ILE A 351 -13.80 3.56 -29.14
C ILE A 351 -13.92 4.44 -30.38
N ASN A 352 -14.92 4.17 -31.19
CA ASN A 352 -15.35 5.03 -32.28
C ASN A 352 -16.82 5.35 -32.04
N THR A 353 -17.11 6.61 -31.72
CA THR A 353 -18.45 7.11 -31.40
C THR A 353 -19.30 7.40 -32.64
N THR A 354 -18.71 7.44 -33.84
CA THR A 354 -19.45 7.58 -35.10
C THR A 354 -20.06 6.24 -35.50
N ASP A 355 -19.25 5.17 -35.45
CA ASP A 355 -19.67 3.82 -35.82
C ASP A 355 -20.21 3.01 -34.62
N ASN A 356 -20.12 3.57 -33.41
CA ASN A 356 -20.42 2.90 -32.14
C ASN A 356 -19.70 1.56 -32.01
N THR A 357 -18.39 1.54 -32.22
CA THR A 357 -17.56 0.33 -32.06
C THR A 357 -16.52 0.48 -30.98
N ALA A 358 -16.17 -0.60 -30.29
CA ALA A 358 -15.08 -0.67 -29.32
C ALA A 358 -14.11 -1.80 -29.68
N LYS A 359 -12.80 -1.55 -29.52
CA LYS A 359 -11.73 -2.48 -29.84
C LYS A 359 -10.68 -2.49 -28.74
N LEU A 360 -10.32 -3.67 -28.25
CA LEU A 360 -9.15 -3.83 -27.40
C LEU A 360 -7.89 -3.60 -28.25
N LEU A 361 -7.04 -2.66 -27.80
CA LEU A 361 -5.72 -2.45 -28.38
C LEU A 361 -4.70 -3.37 -27.69
N HIS A 362 -4.60 -3.29 -26.36
CA HIS A 362 -3.65 -4.05 -25.57
C HIS A 362 -4.23 -4.49 -24.22
N LYS A 363 -3.68 -5.59 -23.70
CA LYS A 363 -3.99 -6.16 -22.38
C LYS A 363 -2.68 -6.47 -21.68
N TYR A 364 -2.54 -6.00 -20.45
CA TYR A 364 -1.33 -6.14 -19.64
C TYR A 364 -1.60 -7.07 -18.45
N VAL A 365 -0.67 -8.00 -18.20
CA VAL A 365 -0.81 -9.09 -17.23
C VAL A 365 0.47 -9.17 -16.40
N SER A 366 0.37 -9.19 -15.07
CA SER A 366 1.54 -9.31 -14.20
C SER A 366 2.25 -10.65 -14.35
N ASP A 367 3.50 -10.73 -13.88
CA ASP A 367 4.33 -11.95 -13.92
C ASP A 367 3.62 -13.13 -13.25
N ARG A 368 2.91 -12.85 -12.15
CA ARG A 368 2.24 -13.85 -11.32
C ARG A 368 0.72 -13.89 -11.45
N TYR A 369 0.16 -13.38 -12.55
CA TYR A 369 -1.30 -13.39 -12.79
C TYR A 369 -2.07 -12.84 -11.58
N THR A 370 -1.72 -11.63 -11.18
CA THR A 370 -2.16 -10.96 -9.97
C THR A 370 -3.66 -10.74 -10.01
N ARG A 371 -4.31 -11.05 -8.88
CA ARG A 371 -5.75 -10.88 -8.71
C ARG A 371 -6.02 -9.82 -7.66
N ALA A 372 -6.71 -8.75 -8.07
CA ALA A 372 -7.05 -7.62 -7.24
C ALA A 372 -8.57 -7.39 -7.23
N ALA A 373 -9.21 -7.69 -6.09
CA ALA A 373 -10.67 -7.60 -5.94
C ALA A 373 -11.24 -6.16 -5.97
N SER A 374 -10.38 -5.16 -5.89
CA SER A 374 -10.74 -3.75 -5.92
C SER A 374 -9.51 -2.89 -6.17
N GLN A 375 -9.75 -1.59 -6.40
CA GLN A 375 -8.70 -0.59 -6.58
C GLN A 375 -7.88 -0.87 -7.85
N GLY A 376 -6.78 -0.14 -8.03
CA GLY A 376 -5.86 -0.31 -9.17
C GLY A 376 -5.85 0.89 -10.10
N SER A 377 -4.79 0.95 -10.89
CA SER A 377 -4.52 2.08 -11.79
C SER A 377 -3.79 1.65 -13.05
N VAL A 378 -4.00 2.40 -14.13
CA VAL A 378 -3.27 2.28 -15.39
C VAL A 378 -2.80 3.65 -15.81
N GLN A 379 -1.49 3.81 -15.99
CA GLN A 379 -0.88 5.06 -16.37
C GLN A 379 0.07 4.84 -17.54
N VAL A 380 -0.20 5.47 -18.67
CA VAL A 380 0.79 5.54 -19.76
C VAL A 380 1.77 6.66 -19.44
N LEU A 381 3.06 6.37 -19.52
CA LEU A 381 4.16 7.29 -19.25
C LEU A 381 4.67 7.88 -20.57
N PRO A 382 4.36 9.14 -20.91
CA PRO A 382 4.64 9.68 -22.25
C PRO A 382 6.13 9.78 -22.60
N LEU A 383 6.99 10.00 -21.60
CA LEU A 383 8.43 10.20 -21.80
C LEU A 383 9.13 8.91 -22.24
N THR A 384 8.74 7.78 -21.67
CA THR A 384 9.32 6.46 -21.94
C THR A 384 8.48 5.61 -22.89
N ASN A 385 7.24 6.03 -23.16
CA ASN A 385 6.24 5.29 -23.91
C ASN A 385 5.97 3.89 -23.30
N THR A 386 5.96 3.81 -21.97
CA THR A 386 5.67 2.59 -21.20
C THR A 386 4.34 2.71 -20.46
N VAL A 387 3.81 1.61 -19.95
CA VAL A 387 2.55 1.54 -19.20
C VAL A 387 2.82 1.05 -17.79
N PHE A 388 2.62 1.92 -16.80
CA PHE A 388 2.71 1.59 -15.38
C PHE A 388 1.34 1.16 -14.85
N VAL A 389 1.32 0.02 -14.14
CA VAL A 389 0.10 -0.60 -13.63
C VAL A 389 0.24 -0.81 -12.13
N GLY A 390 -0.66 -0.21 -11.36
CA GLY A 390 -0.82 -0.50 -9.94
C GLY A 390 -1.89 -1.57 -9.75
N TRP A 391 -1.56 -2.69 -9.09
CA TRP A 391 -2.48 -3.83 -8.92
C TRP A 391 -3.40 -3.68 -7.70
N GLY A 392 -3.72 -2.45 -7.31
CA GLY A 392 -4.75 -2.10 -6.34
C GLY A 392 -4.66 -2.83 -4.99
N HIS A 393 -5.68 -3.63 -4.68
CA HIS A 393 -5.74 -4.40 -3.45
C HIS A 393 -4.56 -5.40 -3.28
N SER A 394 -3.89 -5.79 -4.37
CA SER A 394 -2.67 -6.57 -4.31
C SER A 394 -1.44 -5.68 -4.18
N PRO A 395 -0.46 -6.03 -3.34
CA PRO A 395 0.70 -5.18 -3.08
C PRO A 395 1.78 -5.28 -4.16
N VAL A 396 1.37 -5.04 -5.41
CA VAL A 396 2.18 -5.22 -6.63
C VAL A 396 2.02 -3.99 -7.51
N PHE A 397 3.09 -3.60 -8.19
CA PHE A 397 3.05 -2.72 -9.35
C PHE A 397 4.02 -3.21 -10.42
N SER A 398 3.70 -2.92 -11.68
CA SER A 398 4.47 -3.38 -12.84
C SER A 398 4.56 -2.31 -13.90
N GLU A 399 5.57 -2.38 -14.75
CA GLU A 399 5.71 -1.54 -15.94
C GLU A 399 5.83 -2.42 -17.18
N PHE A 400 5.18 -2.00 -18.25
CA PHE A 400 5.10 -2.71 -19.52
C PHE A 400 5.53 -1.82 -20.67
N ASP A 401 6.06 -2.42 -21.73
CA ASP A 401 6.13 -1.76 -23.04
C ASP A 401 4.69 -1.61 -23.57
N ILE A 402 4.46 -0.68 -24.49
CA ILE A 402 3.13 -0.36 -25.03
C ILE A 402 2.46 -1.57 -25.69
N ASP A 403 3.27 -2.53 -26.16
CA ASP A 403 2.78 -3.75 -26.81
C ASP A 403 2.24 -4.82 -25.85
N GLY A 404 2.47 -4.65 -24.53
CA GLY A 404 2.09 -5.61 -23.49
C GLY A 404 3.27 -6.39 -22.88
N THR A 405 4.50 -6.17 -23.34
CA THR A 405 5.68 -6.86 -22.80
C THR A 405 6.02 -6.37 -21.40
N LEU A 406 6.06 -7.26 -20.41
CA LEU A 406 6.45 -6.92 -19.03
C LEU A 406 7.93 -6.50 -18.97
N ILE A 407 8.19 -5.29 -18.47
CA ILE A 407 9.54 -4.71 -18.31
C ILE A 407 10.05 -4.96 -16.89
N CYS A 408 9.32 -4.48 -15.88
CA CYS A 408 9.68 -4.62 -14.47
C CYS A 408 8.43 -4.87 -13.61
N GLU A 409 8.62 -5.56 -12.49
CA GLU A 409 7.57 -5.84 -11.51
C GLU A 409 8.17 -5.88 -10.11
N ALA A 410 7.49 -5.24 -9.17
CA ALA A 410 7.93 -5.21 -7.78
C ALA A 410 6.77 -5.37 -6.80
N HIS A 411 7.05 -6.03 -5.70
CA HIS A 411 6.09 -6.38 -4.66
C HIS A 411 6.50 -5.69 -3.36
N TYR A 412 5.59 -4.92 -2.76
CA TYR A 412 5.82 -4.28 -1.46
C TYR A 412 5.17 -5.05 -0.31
N GLY A 413 4.54 -6.19 -0.59
CA GLY A 413 3.94 -7.07 0.40
C GLY A 413 3.68 -8.46 -0.18
N ALA A 414 3.34 -9.40 0.69
CA ALA A 414 3.22 -10.81 0.31
C ALA A 414 1.95 -11.07 -0.53
N GLN A 415 2.12 -11.40 -1.81
CA GLN A 415 1.00 -11.58 -2.74
C GLN A 415 0.07 -12.75 -2.36
N TYR A 416 0.60 -13.86 -1.83
CA TYR A 416 -0.19 -15.07 -1.53
C TYR A 416 -1.27 -14.85 -0.47
N ILE A 417 -1.05 -13.87 0.40
CA ILE A 417 -1.98 -13.51 1.48
C ILE A 417 -2.67 -12.15 1.23
N SER A 418 -2.57 -11.63 0.00
CA SER A 418 -3.11 -10.32 -0.37
C SER A 418 -4.62 -10.23 -0.20
N HIS A 419 -5.37 -11.33 -0.32
CA HIS A 419 -6.82 -11.37 -0.07
C HIS A 419 -7.22 -10.96 1.35
N TYR A 420 -6.30 -10.99 2.32
CA TYR A 420 -6.56 -10.48 3.67
C TYR A 420 -6.34 -8.96 3.81
N GLY A 421 -5.90 -8.26 2.76
CA GLY A 421 -5.67 -6.81 2.79
C GLY A 421 -4.67 -6.41 3.87
N ARG A 422 -3.59 -7.20 4.06
CA ARG A 422 -2.56 -6.93 5.08
C ARG A 422 -1.88 -5.59 4.83
N VAL A 423 -1.56 -5.35 3.56
CA VAL A 423 -1.10 -4.08 3.03
C VAL A 423 -1.67 -3.91 1.62
N THR A 424 -2.16 -2.72 1.29
CA THR A 424 -2.65 -2.33 -0.03
C THR A 424 -2.27 -0.89 -0.32
N SER A 425 -2.32 -0.47 -1.59
CA SER A 425 -2.29 0.94 -1.99
C SER A 425 -3.42 1.13 -2.99
N TYR A 426 -4.26 2.14 -2.80
CA TYR A 426 -5.45 2.31 -3.64
C TYR A 426 -5.09 2.51 -5.13
N ARG A 427 -4.07 3.33 -5.40
CA ARG A 427 -3.39 3.39 -6.69
C ARG A 427 -1.89 3.31 -6.44
N SER A 428 -1.17 2.87 -7.46
CA SER A 428 0.28 3.10 -7.56
C SER A 428 0.51 3.87 -8.84
N LEU A 429 1.20 5.00 -8.75
CA LEU A 429 1.41 5.90 -9.89
C LEU A 429 2.89 6.29 -9.97
N LYS A 430 3.31 6.78 -11.13
CA LYS A 430 4.69 7.19 -11.39
C LYS A 430 4.76 8.60 -11.97
N ALA A 431 5.69 9.41 -11.47
CA ALA A 431 5.89 10.77 -11.96
C ALA A 431 7.26 11.32 -11.56
N ASP A 432 7.69 12.38 -12.24
CA ASP A 432 8.79 13.23 -11.77
C ASP A 432 8.32 14.18 -10.68
N TRP A 433 9.18 14.40 -9.69
CA TRP A 433 8.93 15.31 -8.58
C TRP A 433 10.24 15.97 -8.14
N VAL A 434 10.19 17.27 -7.90
CA VAL A 434 11.30 18.02 -7.29
C VAL A 434 10.86 18.40 -5.90
N GLY A 435 11.48 17.77 -4.89
CA GLY A 435 11.23 18.03 -3.48
C GLY A 435 12.37 18.84 -2.86
N ALA A 436 11.99 19.96 -2.23
CA ALA A 436 12.86 20.89 -1.51
C ALA A 436 12.30 21.09 -0.09
N PRO A 437 12.38 20.07 0.77
CA PRO A 437 11.74 20.06 2.08
C PRO A 437 12.22 21.23 2.96
N ALA A 438 11.26 21.84 3.68
CA ALA A 438 11.56 22.93 4.62
C ALA A 438 12.31 22.46 5.87
N GLU A 439 12.16 21.19 6.25
CA GLU A 439 12.90 20.60 7.37
C GLU A 439 14.34 20.32 6.98
N ALA A 440 15.29 20.55 7.89
CA ALA A 440 16.69 20.20 7.68
C ALA A 440 16.91 18.68 7.68
N SER A 441 17.97 18.23 6.99
CA SER A 441 18.41 16.84 7.02
C SER A 441 18.72 16.37 8.44
N LYS A 442 18.51 15.07 8.68
CA LYS A 442 18.72 14.45 9.99
C LYS A 442 20.01 13.67 10.00
N ALA A 443 20.76 13.77 11.10
CA ALA A 443 21.98 13.01 11.34
C ALA A 443 21.98 12.39 12.73
N LYS A 444 22.29 11.10 12.83
CA LYS A 444 22.32 10.34 14.09
C LYS A 444 23.55 9.45 14.16
N ILE A 445 24.13 9.30 15.35
CA ILE A 445 25.29 8.45 15.58
C ILE A 445 24.85 7.17 16.27
N GLN A 446 25.21 6.01 15.71
CA GLN A 446 24.97 4.71 16.31
C GLN A 446 26.15 3.78 16.04
N ALA A 447 26.68 3.18 17.11
CA ALA A 447 27.77 2.20 17.05
C ALA A 447 29.00 2.67 16.23
N GLY A 448 29.46 3.90 16.44
CA GLY A 448 30.66 4.45 15.77
C GLY A 448 30.43 4.87 14.31
N ARG A 449 29.17 4.92 13.85
CA ARG A 449 28.80 5.40 12.52
C ARG A 449 27.83 6.56 12.62
N LEU A 450 27.94 7.51 11.70
CA LEU A 450 26.92 8.55 11.50
C LEU A 450 26.02 8.12 10.36
N TYR A 451 24.71 8.24 10.57
CA TYR A 451 23.67 8.00 9.57
C TYR A 451 22.99 9.31 9.24
N ALA A 452 22.75 9.55 7.95
CA ALA A 452 22.13 10.76 7.44
C ALA A 452 21.03 10.45 6.43
N SER A 453 19.93 11.21 6.51
CA SER A 453 18.83 11.18 5.55
C SER A 453 18.15 12.55 5.46
N TRP A 454 17.46 12.79 4.34
CA TRP A 454 16.66 13.99 4.14
C TRP A 454 15.34 13.64 3.46
N SER A 455 14.29 13.48 4.26
CA SER A 455 12.96 13.10 3.76
C SER A 455 12.42 14.16 2.79
N GLY A 456 12.26 13.76 1.54
CA GLY A 456 11.73 14.57 0.45
C GLY A 456 12.75 15.38 -0.33
N ALA A 457 14.04 15.42 0.04
CA ALA A 457 15.03 16.13 -0.77
C ALA A 457 15.43 15.26 -1.98
N THR A 458 14.94 15.62 -3.18
CA THR A 458 15.15 14.82 -4.40
C THR A 458 16.46 15.15 -5.11
N GLU A 459 16.96 16.36 -4.94
CA GLU A 459 18.14 16.88 -5.67
C GLU A 459 19.48 16.56 -4.98
N VAL A 460 19.49 15.86 -3.83
CA VAL A 460 20.73 15.50 -3.15
C VAL A 460 21.47 14.44 -3.97
N ALA A 461 22.66 14.78 -4.45
CA ALA A 461 23.55 13.86 -5.16
C ALA A 461 24.67 13.33 -4.26
N THR A 462 25.19 14.15 -3.35
CA THR A 462 26.31 13.79 -2.47
C THR A 462 26.10 14.23 -1.02
N TRP A 463 26.74 13.50 -0.12
CA TRP A 463 26.82 13.81 1.30
C TRP A 463 28.28 13.99 1.71
N THR A 464 28.59 15.09 2.37
CA THR A 464 29.91 15.37 2.96
C THR A 464 29.81 15.29 4.48
N LEU A 465 30.54 14.36 5.09
CA LEU A 465 30.76 14.33 6.53
C LEU A 465 31.66 15.49 6.92
N GLN A 466 31.22 16.28 7.90
CA GLN A 466 32.01 17.36 8.47
C GLN A 466 32.23 17.15 9.96
N SER A 467 33.38 17.59 10.45
CA SER A 467 33.72 17.55 11.88
C SER A 467 34.23 18.88 12.41
N ALA A 468 34.03 19.09 13.71
CA ALA A 468 34.55 20.23 14.46
C ALA A 468 35.06 19.76 15.83
N ASP A 469 36.22 20.29 16.27
CA ASP A 469 36.90 19.82 17.48
C ASP A 469 36.25 20.29 18.79
N SER A 470 35.39 21.32 18.78
CA SER A 470 34.70 21.79 19.99
C SER A 470 33.42 22.62 19.72
N TRP A 471 32.66 22.92 20.78
CA TRP A 471 31.44 23.76 20.75
C TRP A 471 31.68 25.26 20.48
N LYS A 472 32.91 25.75 20.61
CA LYS A 472 33.22 27.19 20.55
C LYS A 472 33.81 27.54 19.20
N ASP A 473 33.00 28.13 18.33
CA ASP A 473 33.41 28.80 17.09
C ASP A 473 34.36 27.98 16.19
N ALA A 474 34.26 26.66 16.22
CA ALA A 474 35.07 25.79 15.38
C ALA A 474 34.45 25.70 13.99
N GLU A 475 35.22 26.07 12.96
CA GLU A 475 34.85 25.83 11.57
C GLU A 475 34.75 24.31 11.33
N PHE A 476 33.62 23.89 10.77
CA PHE A 476 33.46 22.52 10.35
C PHE A 476 34.35 22.26 9.13
N THR A 477 35.13 21.18 9.20
CA THR A 477 36.01 20.75 8.12
C THR A 477 35.49 19.46 7.50
N ASP A 478 35.68 19.31 6.19
CA ASP A 478 35.28 18.12 5.45
C ASP A 478 36.19 16.94 5.81
N VAL A 479 35.57 15.81 6.10
CA VAL A 479 36.24 14.57 6.53
C VAL A 479 36.14 13.50 5.46
N ASP A 480 34.94 13.31 4.91
CA ASP A 480 34.64 12.26 3.92
C ASP A 480 33.46 12.69 3.03
N VAL A 481 33.39 12.16 1.81
CA VAL A 481 32.33 12.47 0.84
C VAL A 481 31.86 11.17 0.19
N VAL A 482 30.55 10.99 0.09
CA VAL A 482 29.94 9.80 -0.52
C VAL A 482 28.74 10.17 -1.40
N ASP A 483 28.52 9.39 -2.45
CA ASP A 483 27.36 9.52 -3.33
C ASP A 483 26.08 9.02 -2.64
N LYS A 484 24.95 9.69 -2.88
CA LYS A 484 23.64 9.25 -2.40
C LYS A 484 23.10 8.14 -3.30
N VAL A 485 23.15 6.90 -2.81
CA VAL A 485 22.62 5.72 -3.52
C VAL A 485 21.36 5.10 -2.89
N ALA A 486 20.95 5.61 -1.72
CA ALA A 486 19.77 5.16 -0.99
C ALA A 486 19.19 6.32 -0.14
N PHE A 487 18.07 6.06 0.54
CA PHE A 487 17.46 7.03 1.46
C PHE A 487 18.39 7.47 2.60
N GLU A 488 18.98 6.48 3.27
CA GLU A 488 19.88 6.67 4.39
C GLU A 488 21.31 6.31 3.99
N THR A 489 22.22 7.23 4.26
CA THR A 489 23.65 7.11 4.00
C THR A 489 24.39 6.99 5.32
N SER A 490 25.53 6.28 5.36
CA SER A 490 26.32 6.16 6.59
C SER A 490 27.81 6.39 6.39
N PHE A 491 28.43 6.99 7.40
CA PHE A 491 29.86 7.26 7.49
C PHE A 491 30.48 6.52 8.66
N LEU A 492 31.70 6.03 8.49
CA LEU A 492 32.51 5.59 9.63
C LEU A 492 33.08 6.84 10.31
N LEU A 493 32.88 6.97 11.62
CA LEU A 493 33.45 8.10 12.34
C LEU A 493 34.95 7.87 12.60
N PRO A 494 35.81 8.87 12.37
CA PRO A 494 37.21 8.78 12.76
C PRO A 494 37.35 8.75 14.29
N ASP A 495 38.50 8.26 14.76
CA ASP A 495 38.85 8.34 16.17
C ASP A 495 38.94 9.81 16.57
N GLY A 496 37.99 10.26 17.39
CA GLY A 496 37.85 11.64 17.83
C GLY A 496 37.80 11.75 19.34
N SER A 497 37.97 12.97 19.84
CA SER A 497 37.70 13.25 21.25
C SER A 497 36.19 13.17 21.52
N PRO A 498 35.75 12.95 22.77
CA PRO A 498 34.33 13.07 23.14
C PRO A 498 33.73 14.47 22.87
N GLU A 499 34.57 15.48 22.65
CA GLU A 499 34.16 16.85 22.31
C GLU A 499 33.97 17.08 20.81
N THR A 500 34.46 16.17 19.96
CA THR A 500 34.28 16.25 18.52
C THR A 500 32.79 16.22 18.17
N ARG A 501 32.39 17.10 17.25
CA ARG A 501 31.02 17.21 16.75
C ARG A 501 30.99 16.91 15.28
N TYR A 502 29.94 16.22 14.85
CA TYR A 502 29.76 15.82 13.47
C TYR A 502 28.46 16.37 12.92
N ARG A 503 28.46 16.73 11.64
CA ARG A 503 27.26 17.03 10.85
C ARG A 503 27.47 16.58 9.42
N VAL A 504 26.44 16.67 8.60
CA VAL A 504 26.56 16.42 7.17
C VAL A 504 26.13 17.63 6.35
N LEU A 505 26.80 17.83 5.22
CA LEU A 505 26.40 18.75 4.16
C LEU A 505 25.85 17.93 3.00
N ALA A 506 24.65 18.28 2.54
CA ALA A 506 24.06 17.74 1.32
C ALA A 506 24.33 18.69 0.15
N SER A 507 24.72 18.13 -1.00
CA SER A 507 24.98 18.91 -2.22
C SER A 507 24.29 18.30 -3.43
N ASP A 508 23.98 19.14 -4.41
CA ASP A 508 23.43 18.73 -5.71
C ASP A 508 24.50 18.11 -6.62
N ALA A 509 24.10 17.74 -7.85
CA ALA A 509 24.98 17.10 -8.83
C ALA A 509 26.10 18.03 -9.32
N GLU A 510 25.90 19.34 -9.25
CA GLU A 510 26.87 20.38 -9.59
C GLU A 510 27.82 20.73 -8.42
N GLY A 511 27.56 20.20 -7.23
CA GLY A 511 28.33 20.43 -6.01
C GLY A 511 27.93 21.68 -5.24
N ASN A 512 26.76 22.28 -5.53
CA ASN A 512 26.23 23.37 -4.73
C ASN A 512 25.63 22.83 -3.42
N ALA A 513 25.88 23.55 -2.33
CA ALA A 513 25.32 23.23 -1.03
C ALA A 513 23.79 23.42 -1.03
N LEU A 514 23.05 22.34 -0.74
CA LEU A 514 21.60 22.37 -0.57
C LEU A 514 21.20 22.64 0.89
N GLY A 515 21.95 22.09 1.84
CA GLY A 515 21.67 22.28 3.26
C GLY A 515 22.58 21.45 4.16
N VAL A 516 22.65 21.83 5.43
CA VAL A 516 23.39 21.11 6.46
C VAL A 516 22.46 20.51 7.48
N SER A 517 22.83 19.36 8.02
CA SER A 517 22.10 18.77 9.15
C SER A 517 22.33 19.59 10.43
N GLU A 518 21.44 19.41 11.40
CA GLU A 518 21.80 19.69 12.80
C GLU A 518 23.01 18.83 13.22
N ILE A 519 23.67 19.23 14.31
CA ILE A 519 24.76 18.45 14.89
C ILE A 519 24.24 17.07 15.26
N ALA A 520 24.92 16.03 14.79
CA ALA A 520 24.53 14.65 14.99
C ALA A 520 24.56 14.29 16.47
N THR A 521 23.50 13.62 16.92
CA THR A 521 23.35 13.17 18.30
C THR A 521 23.49 11.65 18.38
N GLU A 522 24.02 11.12 19.48
CA GLU A 522 24.00 9.68 19.74
C GLU A 522 22.58 9.16 19.90
N ASP A 523 22.28 8.07 19.20
CA ASP A 523 21.11 7.26 19.46
C ASP A 523 21.46 6.18 20.49
N THR A 524 20.93 6.35 21.70
CA THR A 524 21.14 5.42 22.83
C THR A 524 20.18 4.23 22.80
N THR A 525 19.24 4.16 21.84
CA THR A 525 18.40 2.98 21.66
C THR A 525 19.21 1.84 21.04
N THR A 526 19.95 1.15 21.90
CA THR A 526 20.45 -0.18 21.60
C THR A 526 19.26 -1.12 21.54
N THR A 527 18.76 -1.43 20.34
CA THR A 527 17.93 -2.63 20.14
C THR A 527 18.84 -3.85 20.31
N ALA A 528 19.12 -4.20 21.56
CA ALA A 528 19.69 -5.49 21.89
C ALA A 528 18.69 -6.54 21.41
N LYS A 529 18.92 -7.14 20.22
CA LYS A 529 18.30 -8.40 19.87
C LYS A 529 18.64 -9.36 21.00
N SER A 530 17.66 -9.60 21.87
CA SER A 530 17.81 -10.40 23.07
C SER A 530 18.48 -11.72 22.69
N VAL A 531 19.52 -12.14 23.40
CA VAL A 531 20.18 -13.44 23.19
C VAL A 531 19.15 -14.60 23.24
N TRP A 532 18.02 -14.39 23.93
CA TRP A 532 16.89 -15.31 23.94
C TRP A 532 16.18 -15.47 22.60
N SER A 533 16.18 -14.46 21.73
CA SER A 533 15.61 -14.55 20.37
C SER A 533 16.31 -15.59 19.50
N VAL A 534 17.59 -15.87 19.77
CA VAL A 534 18.39 -16.90 19.10
C VAL A 534 18.37 -18.23 19.87
N LEU A 535 18.41 -18.19 21.22
CA LEU A 535 18.48 -19.39 22.05
C LEU A 535 17.15 -20.15 22.21
N LEU A 536 16.00 -19.46 22.23
CA LEU A 536 14.68 -20.09 22.35
C LEU A 536 14.35 -21.07 21.19
N PRO A 537 14.54 -20.70 19.91
CA PRO A 537 14.32 -21.66 18.81
C PRO A 537 15.29 -22.85 18.85
N LEU A 538 16.55 -22.66 19.26
CA LEU A 538 17.52 -23.75 19.44
C LEU A 538 17.12 -24.73 20.57
N GLY A 539 16.60 -24.20 21.69
CA GLY A 539 16.06 -25.02 22.78
C GLY A 539 14.81 -25.82 22.38
N GLY A 540 13.98 -25.27 21.49
CA GLY A 540 12.82 -25.96 20.93
C GLY A 540 13.16 -27.17 20.06
N CYS A 541 14.19 -27.06 19.22
CA CYS A 541 14.69 -28.19 18.43
C CYS A 541 15.15 -29.35 19.34
N PHE A 542 15.82 -29.05 20.45
CA PHE A 542 16.20 -30.05 21.45
C PHE A 542 14.96 -30.66 22.15
N GLY A 543 13.96 -29.83 22.46
CA GLY A 543 12.68 -30.25 23.03
C GLY A 543 11.88 -31.22 22.14
N VAL A 544 11.89 -31.02 20.81
CA VAL A 544 11.24 -31.94 19.86
C VAL A 544 11.96 -33.28 19.81
N ILE A 545 13.30 -33.30 19.79
CA ILE A 545 14.08 -34.54 19.79
C ILE A 545 13.80 -35.35 21.07
N VAL A 546 13.81 -34.68 22.22
CA VAL A 546 13.50 -35.31 23.52
C VAL A 546 12.04 -35.76 23.59
N GLY A 547 11.10 -34.97 23.06
CA GLY A 547 9.68 -35.31 22.97
C GLY A 547 9.41 -36.53 22.09
N PHE A 548 10.02 -36.60 20.90
CA PHE A 548 9.90 -37.75 20.01
C PHE A 548 10.52 -39.01 20.62
N TRP A 549 11.66 -38.87 21.30
CA TRP A 549 12.31 -39.95 22.03
C TRP A 549 11.44 -40.46 23.19
N ALA A 550 10.83 -39.56 23.97
CA ALA A 550 9.92 -39.90 25.06
C ALA A 550 8.63 -40.58 24.57
N LEU A 551 8.02 -40.07 23.50
CA LEU A 551 6.84 -40.67 22.86
C LEU A 551 7.12 -42.06 22.28
N ARG A 552 8.29 -42.25 21.65
CA ARG A 552 8.72 -43.56 21.12
C ARG A 552 8.95 -44.57 22.23
N ARG A 553 9.52 -44.16 23.37
CA ARG A 553 9.66 -45.01 24.57
C ARG A 553 8.32 -45.34 25.21
N PHE A 554 7.42 -44.36 25.33
CA PHE A 554 6.10 -44.57 25.91
C PHE A 554 5.26 -45.56 25.08
N ARG A 555 5.30 -45.48 23.74
CA ARG A 555 4.67 -46.45 22.83
C ARG A 555 5.24 -47.87 22.94
N LYS A 556 6.50 -48.02 23.36
CA LYS A 556 7.14 -49.32 23.61
C LYS A 556 6.94 -49.84 25.04
N GLY A 557 6.20 -49.12 25.89
CA GLY A 557 5.99 -49.49 27.30
C GLY A 557 7.21 -49.25 28.21
N GLU A 558 8.23 -48.54 27.72
CA GLU A 558 9.44 -48.22 28.47
C GLU A 558 9.24 -46.99 29.37
N ARG A 559 9.80 -47.00 30.60
CA ARG A 559 9.71 -45.87 31.53
C ARG A 559 10.65 -44.73 31.09
N VAL A 560 10.13 -43.51 31.12
CA VAL A 560 10.81 -42.29 30.63
C VAL A 560 11.70 -41.62 31.70
N LEU A 561 11.54 -41.93 33.00
CA LEU A 561 12.33 -41.31 34.09
C LEU A 561 12.88 -42.35 35.09
N PRO A 562 14.08 -42.12 35.67
CA PRO A 562 14.67 -43.01 36.69
C PRO A 562 13.92 -42.94 38.03
N LYS A 563 13.89 -44.05 38.78
CA LYS A 563 13.34 -44.10 40.14
C LYS A 563 14.20 -43.24 41.09
N TRP A 564 13.60 -42.20 41.67
CA TRP A 564 14.13 -41.58 42.88
C TRP A 564 14.13 -42.60 44.03
N LYS A 565 15.31 -42.92 44.58
CA LYS A 565 15.44 -43.73 45.80
C LYS A 565 14.89 -42.91 46.97
N LYS A 566 13.81 -43.36 47.61
CA LYS A 566 13.39 -42.85 48.92
C LYS A 566 14.46 -43.23 49.95
N GLY A 567 15.17 -42.24 50.48
CA GLY A 567 16.04 -42.42 51.65
C GLY A 567 15.19 -42.79 52.87
N THR A 568 15.57 -43.87 53.55
CA THR A 568 15.03 -44.28 54.85
C THR A 568 15.55 -43.32 55.92
N SER A 569 14.68 -42.47 56.45
CA SER A 569 14.93 -41.69 57.66
C SER A 569 14.61 -42.55 58.88
N SER A 570 15.64 -42.92 59.65
CA SER A 570 15.51 -43.43 61.02
C SER A 570 16.04 -42.37 61.97
N TYR A 571 15.17 -41.65 62.66
CA TYR A 571 15.54 -40.91 63.87
C TYR A 571 14.51 -41.20 64.96
N SER A 572 14.96 -41.91 65.99
CA SER A 572 14.24 -42.19 67.22
C SER A 572 14.31 -41.01 68.18
N HIS A 573 13.18 -40.61 68.74
CA HIS A 573 13.12 -39.77 69.93
C HIS A 573 13.54 -40.55 71.19
N LYS A 574 14.41 -39.95 72.03
CA LYS A 574 14.40 -40.14 73.50
C LYS A 574 14.97 -38.89 74.21
N TYR A 575 14.07 -38.21 74.96
CA TYR A 575 14.16 -37.51 76.27
C TYR A 575 15.48 -36.80 76.69
N SER A 576 15.50 -35.67 77.41
CA SER A 576 14.70 -35.28 78.59
C SER A 576 14.78 -33.77 78.89
N ARG A 577 13.85 -33.31 79.76
CA ARG A 577 13.79 -32.00 80.45
C ARG A 577 15.10 -31.59 81.14
N LEU A 578 15.44 -30.31 81.06
CA LEU A 578 15.28 -29.31 82.14
C LEU A 578 15.35 -27.90 81.54
#